data_AF-A0A5K1A2C4-F1
#
_entry.id   AF-A0A5K1A2C4-F1
#
_cell.length_a   1.000
_cell.length_b   1.000
_cell.length_c   1.000
_cell.angle_alpha   90.00
_cell.angle_beta   90.00
_cell.angle_gamma   90.00
#
_symmetry.space_group_name_H-M   'P 1'
#
loop_
_entity.id
_entity.type
_entity.pdbx_description
1 polymer ?
#
loop_
_entity_poly.entity_id
_entity_poly.type
_entity_poly.pdbx_seq_one_letter_code
_entity_poly.pdbx_strand_id
1 'polypeptide(L)' 'CRHGFFHIVNNDYTHWEMYAIGGSADPTIISQGNRFLAPNTRFDKE' A
#
# COMPACT_ATOMS: atom_id res chain seq x y z
N CYS A 1 -4.55 -0.32 -7.82
CA CYS A 1 -4.14 -0.23 -9.24
C CYS A 1 -4.69 -1.43 -10.02
N ARG A 2 -4.83 -1.36 -11.36
CA ARG A 2 -5.31 -2.47 -12.19
C ARG A 2 -4.48 -2.60 -13.46
N HIS A 3 -3.86 -3.77 -13.68
CA HIS A 3 -2.89 -4.06 -14.75
C HIS A 3 -1.66 -3.14 -14.77
N GLY A 4 -0.56 -3.60 -15.38
CA GLY A 4 0.63 -2.77 -15.61
C GLY A 4 1.60 -2.70 -14.42
N PHE A 5 2.49 -1.73 -14.46
CA PHE A 5 3.62 -1.60 -13.54
C PHE A 5 3.56 -0.28 -12.76
N PHE A 6 3.71 -0.36 -11.44
CA PHE A 6 3.71 0.80 -10.55
C PHE A 6 4.93 0.76 -9.64
N HIS A 7 5.67 1.86 -9.60
CA HIS A 7 6.77 2.06 -8.66
C HIS A 7 6.37 3.16 -7.67
N ILE A 8 6.18 2.77 -6.41
CA ILE A 8 5.74 3.64 -5.31
C ILE A 8 6.94 3.87 -4.41
N VAL A 9 7.44 5.11 -4.37
CA VAL A 9 8.73 5.44 -3.74
C VAL A 9 8.60 6.58 -2.73
N ASN A 10 9.17 6.40 -1.54
CA ASN A 10 9.33 7.43 -0.50
C ASN A 10 8.04 8.13 -0.03
N ASN A 11 6.94 7.39 0.10
CA ASN A 11 5.67 7.89 0.63
C ASN A 11 5.52 7.59 2.12
N ASP A 12 4.85 8.47 2.86
CA ASP A 12 4.47 8.28 4.26
C ASP A 12 2.97 7.98 4.35
N TYR A 13 2.64 6.70 4.58
CA TYR A 13 1.27 6.25 4.76
C TYR A 13 0.94 6.25 6.24
N THR A 14 -0.15 6.94 6.59
CA THR A 14 -0.72 6.93 7.94
C THR A 14 -2.23 6.83 7.83
N HIS A 15 -2.87 6.17 8.79
CA HIS A 15 -4.33 6.14 8.93
C HIS A 15 -5.12 5.58 7.72
N TRP A 16 -4.63 4.52 7.05
CA TRP A 16 -5.47 3.81 6.09
C TRP A 16 -6.60 3.06 6.81
N GLU A 17 -7.77 2.91 6.18
CA GLU A 17 -8.94 2.31 6.85
C GLU A 17 -9.07 0.80 6.63
N MET A 18 -8.39 0.25 5.62
CA MET A 18 -8.35 -1.20 5.37
C MET A 18 -6.96 -1.63 4.93
N TYR A 19 -6.43 -1.02 3.85
CA TYR A 19 -5.10 -1.31 3.30
C TYR A 19 -4.41 -0.05 2.78
N ALA A 20 -3.08 -0.01 2.83
CA ALA A 20 -2.29 1.14 2.37
C ALA A 20 -2.08 1.14 0.84
N ILE A 21 -1.83 -0.04 0.26
CA ILE A 21 -1.56 -0.22 -1.18
C ILE A 21 -2.28 -1.50 -1.64
N GLY A 22 -3.05 -1.41 -2.72
CA GLY A 22 -3.81 -2.54 -3.25
C GLY A 22 -3.84 -2.60 -4.78
N GLY A 23 -4.11 -3.79 -5.31
CA GLY A 23 -4.14 -4.06 -6.74
C GLY A 23 -5.11 -5.17 -7.13
N SER A 24 -5.56 -5.14 -8.39
CA SER A 24 -6.37 -6.21 -8.99
C SER A 24 -5.95 -6.48 -10.43
N ALA A 25 -6.29 -7.67 -10.93
CA ALA A 25 -5.98 -8.10 -12.30
C ALA A 25 -4.47 -8.09 -12.64
N ASP A 26 -3.68 -8.72 -11.75
CA ASP A 26 -2.25 -8.99 -11.90
C ASP A 26 -1.36 -7.77 -12.23
N PRO A 27 -1.35 -6.73 -11.37
CA PRO A 27 -0.39 -5.63 -11.50
C PRO A 27 0.97 -6.01 -10.91
N THR A 28 2.04 -5.44 -11.44
CA THR A 28 3.35 -5.45 -10.79
C THR A 28 3.52 -4.17 -9.98
N ILE A 29 3.71 -4.30 -8.66
CA ILE A 29 3.90 -3.17 -7.76
C ILE A 29 5.25 -3.30 -7.06
N ILE A 30 6.13 -2.31 -7.26
CA ILE A 30 7.35 -2.15 -6.46
C ILE A 30 7.11 -1.04 -5.45
N SER A 31 7.28 -1.37 -4.16
CA SER A 31 7.16 -0.44 -3.04
C SER A 31 8.54 -0.29 -2.38
N GLN A 32 9.17 0.88 -2.52
CA GLN A 32 10.53 1.11 -2.04
C GLN A 32 10.63 2.38 -1.17
N GLY A 33 11.25 2.27 0.00
CA GLY A 33 11.53 3.42 0.86
C GLY A 33 10.29 4.07 1.48
N ASN A 34 9.13 3.41 1.45
CA ASN A 34 7.90 3.93 2.03
C ASN A 34 7.87 3.71 3.55
N ARG A 35 7.24 4.63 4.28
CA ARG A 35 6.94 4.51 5.71
C ARG A 35 5.46 4.16 5.90
N PHE A 36 5.20 3.16 6.75
CA PHE A 36 3.87 2.65 7.03
C PHE A 36 3.57 2.76 8.53
N LEU A 37 2.64 3.63 8.91
CA LEU A 37 2.10 3.70 10.26
C LEU A 37 0.71 3.05 10.32
N ALA A 38 0.68 1.80 10.79
CA ALA A 38 -0.54 1.03 10.85
C ALA A 38 -1.59 1.60 11.82
N PRO A 39 -2.88 1.60 11.47
CA PRO A 39 -3.98 1.93 12.36
C PRO A 39 -4.03 1.03 13.59
N ASN A 40 -4.68 1.48 14.68
CA ASN A 40 -4.81 0.69 15.90
C ASN A 40 -5.80 -0.48 15.78
N THR A 41 -6.69 -0.42 14.79
CA THR A 41 -7.62 -1.49 14.46
C THR A 41 -6.86 -2.75 14.06
N ARG A 42 -7.23 -3.88 14.65
CA ARG A 42 -6.51 -5.15 14.45
C ARG A 42 -6.60 -5.68 13.03
N PHE A 43 -7.68 -5.35 12.32
CA PHE A 43 -7.97 -5.89 10.99
C PHE A 43 -7.34 -5.08 9.84
N ASP A 44 -6.79 -3.90 10.13
CA ASP A 44 -6.33 -2.96 9.10
C ASP A 44 -4.79 -2.82 9.11
N LYS A 45 -4.11 -3.90 9.47
CA LYS A 45 -2.64 -3.93 9.59
C LYS A 45 -1.92 -4.18 8.26
N GLU A 46 -2.65 -4.58 7.23
CA GLU A 46 -2.12 -5.05 5.93
C GLU A 46 -2.60 -4.17 4.77
#